data_AF-A0A954VRC3-F1
#
_entry.id   AF-A0A954VRC3-F1
#
_cell.length_a   1.000
_cell.length_b   1.000
_cell.length_c   1.000
_cell.angle_alpha   90.00
_cell.angle_beta   90.00
_cell.angle_gamma   90.00
#
_symmetry.space_group_name_H-M   'P 1'
#
loop_
_entity.id
_entity.type
_entity.pdbx_description
1 polymer ?
#
loop_
_entity_poly.entity_id
_entity_poly.type
_entity_poly.pdbx_seq_one_letter_code
_entity_poly.pdbx_strand_id
1 'polypeptide(L)'
;DHGIGGASSGAIAAFTVAWERPDQFRKVYSHVGSFTNLRGGNVYPALVRKTEPKPIRVYMSDTSGDVDNAFGSWPWANQRMASALSYMGYDARFDWAEGYAHNADFGSAHFPEAMTWLWRKETHDPQYDTRGDLGGDLTLLKLLVPGESWELVADGLGFADALCTDADGNLYFCDMKALDVVRMSATDGSRTVIAKESV
;
A
#
# COMPACT_ATOMS: atom_id res chain seq x y z
N ASP A 1 2.34 10.42 -18.09
CA ASP A 1 2.91 10.33 -16.73
C ASP A 1 2.41 11.54 -15.94
N HIS A 2 1.52 11.34 -14.97
CA HIS A 2 0.77 12.41 -14.31
C HIS A 2 1.07 12.48 -12.82
N GLY A 3 1.13 13.72 -12.32
CA GLY A 3 1.18 14.02 -10.89
C GLY A 3 -0.10 14.70 -10.44
N ILE A 4 -0.45 14.48 -9.18
CA ILE A 4 -1.57 15.13 -8.50
C ILE A 4 -1.09 15.57 -7.12
N GLY A 5 -1.63 16.66 -6.59
CA GLY A 5 -1.22 17.12 -5.28
C GLY A 5 -2.14 18.16 -4.68
N GLY A 6 -1.94 18.40 -3.40
CA GLY A 6 -2.68 19.40 -2.65
C GLY A 6 -2.16 19.56 -1.24
N ALA A 7 -2.77 20.50 -0.53
CA ALA A 7 -2.56 20.71 0.89
C ALA A 7 -3.81 20.31 1.69
N SER A 8 -3.65 19.91 2.95
CA SER A 8 -4.78 19.62 3.84
C SER A 8 -5.71 18.53 3.28
N SER A 9 -7.00 18.81 3.11
CA SER A 9 -7.96 17.88 2.49
C SER A 9 -7.62 17.59 1.02
N GLY A 10 -6.96 18.50 0.33
CA GLY A 10 -6.48 18.29 -1.04
C GLY A 10 -5.36 17.24 -1.11
N ALA A 11 -4.53 17.14 -0.08
CA ALA A 11 -3.46 16.15 0.01
C ALA A 11 -4.01 14.72 0.12
N ILE A 12 -4.96 14.49 1.02
CA ILE A 12 -5.61 13.17 1.13
C ILE A 12 -6.42 12.84 -0.14
N ALA A 13 -7.10 13.81 -0.75
CA ALA A 13 -7.81 13.60 -2.00
C ALA A 13 -6.84 13.18 -3.12
N ALA A 14 -5.69 13.85 -3.24
CA ALA A 14 -4.65 13.51 -4.19
C ALA A 14 -4.09 12.10 -3.97
N PHE A 15 -3.81 11.74 -2.71
CA PHE A 15 -3.36 10.39 -2.36
C PHE A 15 -4.43 9.34 -2.68
N THR A 16 -5.69 9.62 -2.36
CA THR A 16 -6.82 8.73 -2.64
C THR A 16 -6.96 8.45 -4.13
N VAL A 17 -6.85 9.48 -4.97
CA VAL A 17 -6.90 9.33 -6.43
C VAL A 17 -5.76 8.44 -6.92
N ALA A 18 -4.53 8.67 -6.47
CA ALA A 18 -3.40 7.82 -6.85
C ALA A 18 -3.54 6.38 -6.31
N TRP A 19 -4.11 6.23 -5.11
CA TRP A 19 -4.35 4.93 -4.47
C TRP A 19 -5.37 4.11 -5.25
N GLU A 20 -6.50 4.70 -5.62
CA GLU A 20 -7.57 4.01 -6.34
C GLU A 20 -7.29 3.90 -7.84
N ARG A 21 -6.57 4.87 -8.42
CA ARG A 21 -6.25 4.95 -9.86
C ARG A 21 -4.74 5.05 -10.12
N PRO A 22 -3.93 4.06 -9.71
CA PRO A 22 -2.50 4.04 -9.98
C PRO A 22 -2.20 3.86 -11.50
N ASP A 23 -3.21 3.53 -12.30
CA ASP A 23 -3.17 3.57 -13.76
C ASP A 23 -3.09 5.01 -14.32
N GLN A 24 -3.64 5.99 -13.59
CA GLN A 24 -3.72 7.38 -14.06
C GLN A 24 -2.73 8.31 -13.37
N PHE A 25 -2.57 8.19 -12.05
CA PHE A 25 -1.73 9.07 -11.23
C PHE A 25 -0.77 8.25 -10.39
N ARG A 26 0.53 8.55 -10.55
CA ARG A 26 1.61 7.82 -9.85
C ARG A 26 2.54 8.73 -9.07
N LYS A 27 2.34 10.05 -9.11
CA LYS A 27 3.11 11.02 -8.35
C LYS A 27 2.18 11.85 -7.48
N VAL A 28 2.44 11.88 -6.18
CA VAL A 28 1.60 12.58 -5.20
C VAL A 28 2.42 13.63 -4.48
N TYR A 29 1.97 14.89 -4.52
CA TYR A 29 2.45 15.94 -3.63
C TYR A 29 1.43 16.15 -2.50
N SER A 30 1.87 15.97 -1.26
CA SER A 30 1.04 16.09 -0.06
C SER A 30 1.68 17.07 0.93
N HIS A 31 1.03 18.18 1.21
CA HIS A 31 1.44 19.10 2.26
C HIS A 31 0.38 19.15 3.37
N VAL A 32 0.79 19.13 4.65
CA VAL A 32 -0.10 19.15 5.83
C VAL A 32 -1.30 18.21 5.66
N GLY A 33 -1.03 16.97 5.24
CA GLY A 33 -2.03 16.06 4.67
C GLY A 33 -3.06 15.60 5.69
N SER A 34 -4.35 15.60 5.32
CA SER A 34 -5.43 15.19 6.23
C SER A 34 -5.58 13.67 6.34
N PHE A 35 -4.53 12.97 6.75
CA PHE A 35 -4.52 11.53 7.04
C PHE A 35 -5.06 11.18 8.43
N THR A 36 -5.75 12.13 9.08
CA THR A 36 -6.50 11.92 10.33
C THR A 36 -7.86 11.30 10.04
N ASN A 37 -8.73 11.15 11.05
CA ASN A 37 -10.07 10.59 10.89
C ASN A 37 -11.06 11.57 10.22
N LEU A 38 -10.58 12.32 9.24
CA LEU A 38 -11.41 13.13 8.37
C LEU A 38 -11.84 12.26 7.18
N ARG A 39 -13.12 11.86 7.16
CA ARG A 39 -13.69 10.96 6.14
C ARG A 39 -12.92 9.64 5.98
N GLY A 40 -12.38 9.11 7.08
CA GLY A 40 -11.66 7.84 7.09
C GLY A 40 -10.20 7.89 6.65
N GLY A 41 -9.59 9.07 6.50
CA GLY A 41 -8.20 9.19 6.07
C GLY A 41 -7.16 8.43 6.90
N ASN A 42 -7.45 8.24 8.18
CA ASN A 42 -6.66 7.47 9.14
C ASN A 42 -6.52 5.98 8.79
N VAL A 43 -7.31 5.45 7.85
CA VAL A 43 -7.18 4.05 7.43
C VAL A 43 -6.00 3.84 6.47
N TYR A 44 -5.56 4.87 5.74
CA TYR A 44 -4.52 4.72 4.71
C TYR A 44 -3.21 4.14 5.24
N PRO A 45 -2.64 4.58 6.37
CA PRO A 45 -1.43 3.96 6.91
C PRO A 45 -1.58 2.45 7.19
N ALA A 46 -2.78 2.02 7.58
CA ALA A 46 -3.06 0.61 7.80
C ALA A 46 -3.23 -0.16 6.49
N LEU A 47 -3.92 0.42 5.50
CA LEU A 47 -4.05 -0.17 4.16
C LEU A 47 -2.69 -0.34 3.49
N VAL A 48 -1.85 0.71 3.52
CA VAL A 48 -0.47 0.66 2.99
C VAL A 48 0.27 -0.58 3.49
N ARG A 49 0.19 -0.89 4.79
CA ARG A 49 0.86 -2.06 5.39
C ARG A 49 0.20 -3.42 5.12
N LYS A 50 -1.03 -3.43 4.63
CA LYS A 50 -1.85 -4.64 4.46
C LYS A 50 -2.14 -4.99 3.00
N THR A 51 -1.69 -4.17 2.06
CA THR A 51 -1.87 -4.38 0.63
C THR A 51 -0.53 -4.31 -0.09
N GLU A 52 -0.49 -4.84 -1.31
CA GLU A 52 0.68 -4.80 -2.16
C GLU A 52 1.13 -3.35 -2.42
N PRO A 53 2.45 -3.08 -2.47
CA PRO A 53 2.95 -1.79 -2.89
C PRO A 53 2.43 -1.40 -4.28
N LYS A 54 1.69 -0.28 -4.34
CA LYS A 54 1.24 0.31 -5.61
C LYS A 54 2.37 1.15 -6.21
N PRO A 55 2.43 1.34 -7.55
CA PRO A 55 3.49 2.11 -8.21
C PRO A 55 3.30 3.63 -8.02
N ILE A 56 3.32 4.08 -6.78
CA ILE A 56 3.05 5.46 -6.35
C ILE A 56 4.30 6.03 -5.69
N ARG A 57 4.73 7.19 -6.20
CA ARG A 57 5.77 8.04 -5.62
C ARG A 57 5.11 9.18 -4.85
N VAL A 58 5.51 9.41 -3.60
CA VAL A 58 4.85 10.38 -2.71
C VAL A 58 5.88 11.32 -2.08
N TYR A 59 5.71 12.62 -2.31
CA TYR A 59 6.36 13.65 -1.52
C TYR A 59 5.38 14.14 -0.47
N MET A 60 5.78 14.06 0.80
CA MET A 60 5.02 14.51 1.95
C MET A 60 5.77 15.62 2.66
N SER A 61 5.05 16.58 3.21
CA SER A 61 5.61 17.57 4.12
C SER A 61 4.60 17.94 5.21
N ASP A 62 5.09 18.07 6.43
CA ASP A 62 4.29 18.50 7.58
C ASP A 62 5.19 19.15 8.65
N THR A 63 4.59 19.76 9.67
CA THR A 63 5.30 20.48 10.72
C THR A 63 4.72 20.21 12.10
N SER A 64 5.51 20.44 13.15
CA SER A 64 5.06 20.12 14.53
C SER A 64 3.94 21.02 15.05
N GLY A 65 3.78 22.23 14.49
CA GLY A 65 2.68 23.15 14.79
C GLY A 65 1.42 22.97 13.94
N ASP A 66 1.35 21.91 13.14
CA ASP A 66 0.13 21.59 12.39
C ASP A 66 -1.04 21.24 13.34
N VAL A 67 -2.28 21.26 12.82
CA VAL A 67 -3.51 21.24 13.60
C VAL A 67 -3.73 19.91 14.35
N ASP A 68 -4.20 20.05 15.58
CA ASP A 68 -4.71 18.95 16.40
C ASP A 68 -6.13 19.30 16.88
N ASN A 69 -7.11 18.48 16.50
CA ASN A 69 -8.52 18.74 16.79
C ASN A 69 -9.32 17.44 16.95
N ALA A 70 -10.66 17.55 16.99
CA ALA A 70 -11.57 16.41 17.18
C ALA A 70 -11.43 15.28 16.14
N PHE A 71 -10.80 15.51 14.98
CA PHE A 71 -10.53 14.49 13.97
C PHE A 71 -9.17 13.80 14.16
N GLY A 72 -8.31 14.35 15.02
CA GLY A 72 -6.97 13.86 15.34
C GLY A 72 -5.88 14.92 15.14
N SER A 73 -4.63 14.47 15.29
CA SER A 73 -3.43 15.28 15.09
C SER A 73 -2.84 15.05 13.70
N TRP A 74 -2.78 16.10 12.88
CA TRP A 74 -2.14 16.07 11.57
C TRP A 74 -0.64 15.76 11.65
N PRO A 75 0.14 16.40 12.56
CA PRO A 75 1.54 16.07 12.81
C PRO A 75 1.78 14.56 12.98
N TRP A 76 0.97 13.91 13.82
CA TRP A 76 1.07 12.47 14.06
C TRP A 76 0.57 11.63 12.88
N ALA A 77 -0.47 12.09 12.19
CA ALA A 77 -1.04 11.37 11.06
C ALA A 77 -0.10 11.31 9.86
N ASN A 78 0.56 12.42 9.49
CA ASN A 78 1.53 12.43 8.40
C ASN A 78 2.77 11.60 8.74
N GLN A 79 3.28 11.68 9.98
CA GLN A 79 4.36 10.79 10.44
C GLN A 79 3.98 9.31 10.37
N ARG A 80 2.75 8.96 10.79
CA ARG A 80 2.24 7.59 10.71
C ARG A 80 2.14 7.10 9.27
N MET A 81 1.68 7.97 8.37
CA MET A 81 1.59 7.67 6.94
C MET A 81 2.97 7.47 6.31
N ALA A 82 3.92 8.38 6.58
CA ALA A 82 5.30 8.28 6.13
C ALA A 82 5.97 6.99 6.64
N SER A 83 5.76 6.64 7.92
CA SER A 83 6.24 5.39 8.51
C SER A 83 5.64 4.15 7.84
N ALA A 84 4.37 4.19 7.43
CA ALA A 84 3.74 3.08 6.72
C ALA A 84 4.31 2.92 5.30
N LEU A 85 4.47 4.03 4.56
CA LEU A 85 5.04 4.03 3.22
C LEU A 85 6.49 3.51 3.23
N SER A 86 7.30 4.00 4.16
CA SER A 86 8.69 3.56 4.31
C SER A 86 8.79 2.08 4.67
N TYR A 87 7.94 1.58 5.58
CA TYR A 87 7.93 0.16 5.94
C TYR A 87 7.64 -0.74 4.75
N MET A 88 6.73 -0.31 3.86
CA MET A 88 6.34 -1.05 2.66
C MET A 88 7.22 -0.75 1.44
N GLY A 89 8.36 -0.08 1.62
CA GLY A 89 9.33 0.17 0.56
C GLY A 89 8.85 1.11 -0.55
N TYR A 90 7.82 1.94 -0.30
CA TYR A 90 7.35 2.92 -1.28
C TYR A 90 8.43 3.95 -1.61
N ASP A 91 8.36 4.51 -2.82
CA ASP A 91 9.13 5.68 -3.22
C ASP A 91 8.56 6.92 -2.53
N ALA A 92 8.93 7.13 -1.27
CA ALA A 92 8.37 8.17 -0.41
C ALA A 92 9.45 9.05 0.20
N ARG A 93 9.19 10.36 0.24
CA ARG A 93 9.98 11.36 0.97
C ARG A 93 9.06 12.11 1.91
N PHE A 94 9.50 12.31 3.15
CA PHE A 94 8.77 13.08 4.14
C PHE A 94 9.67 14.17 4.73
N ASP A 95 9.33 15.41 4.43
CA ASP A 95 10.02 16.58 4.92
C ASP A 95 9.32 17.12 6.16
N TRP A 96 10.06 17.23 7.25
CA TRP A 96 9.56 17.65 8.55
C TRP A 96 10.24 18.93 9.02
N ALA A 97 9.49 19.82 9.64
CA ALA A 97 10.04 20.96 10.34
C ALA A 97 9.34 21.21 11.69
N GLU A 98 10.09 21.76 12.63
CA GLU A 98 9.52 22.21 13.91
C GLU A 98 8.84 23.58 13.75
N GLY A 99 7.71 23.77 14.42
CA GLY A 99 6.92 25.00 14.36
C GLY A 99 5.97 25.05 13.17
N TYR A 100 5.86 26.23 12.55
CA TYR A 100 4.85 26.57 11.54
C TYR A 100 3.41 26.29 12.03
N ALA A 101 2.43 26.38 11.15
CA ALA A 101 1.03 26.09 11.44
C ALA A 101 0.43 25.29 10.28
N HIS A 102 -0.87 24.98 10.37
CA HIS A 102 -1.66 24.45 9.25
C HIS A 102 -1.81 25.50 8.11
N ASN A 103 -0.73 25.81 7.42
CA ASN A 103 -0.66 26.84 6.40
C ASN A 103 0.29 26.43 5.26
N ALA A 104 0.55 27.33 4.30
CA ALA A 104 1.34 27.03 3.12
C ALA A 104 2.82 27.43 3.25
N ASP A 105 3.26 28.04 4.35
CA ASP A 105 4.57 28.70 4.43
C ASP A 105 5.71 27.69 4.21
N PHE A 106 5.67 26.56 4.92
CA PHE A 106 6.68 25.50 4.77
C PHE A 106 6.58 24.81 3.40
N GLY A 107 5.37 24.36 3.01
CA GLY A 107 5.18 23.58 1.80
C GLY A 107 5.46 24.36 0.51
N SER A 108 5.10 25.65 0.48
CA SER A 108 5.34 26.52 -0.69
C SER A 108 6.82 26.85 -0.87
N ALA A 109 7.56 27.07 0.23
CA ALA A 109 9.00 27.30 0.17
C ALA A 109 9.77 26.10 -0.41
N HIS A 110 9.30 24.87 -0.14
CA HIS A 110 9.93 23.63 -0.61
C HIS A 110 9.30 23.06 -1.90
N PHE A 111 8.28 23.71 -2.45
CA PHE A 111 7.56 23.20 -3.61
C PHE A 111 8.45 22.96 -4.84
N PRO A 112 9.39 23.85 -5.23
CA PRO A 112 10.28 23.58 -6.36
C PRO A 112 11.15 22.33 -6.18
N GLU A 113 11.64 22.09 -4.96
CA GLU A 113 12.40 20.89 -4.62
C GLU A 113 11.52 19.65 -4.68
N ALA A 114 10.31 19.72 -4.12
CA ALA A 114 9.33 18.64 -4.16
C ALA A 114 9.02 18.22 -5.61
N MET A 115 8.81 19.19 -6.51
CA MET A 115 8.58 18.92 -7.93
C MET A 115 9.83 18.32 -8.60
N THR A 116 11.02 18.76 -8.25
CA THR A 116 12.27 18.16 -8.77
C THR A 116 12.40 16.70 -8.33
N TRP A 117 12.15 16.41 -7.05
CA TRP A 117 12.22 15.06 -6.50
C TRP A 117 11.13 14.13 -7.07
N LEU A 118 9.90 14.61 -7.22
CA LEU A 118 8.79 13.83 -7.78
C LEU A 118 9.05 13.47 -9.25
N TRP A 119 9.61 14.38 -10.04
CA TRP A 119 9.87 14.18 -11.48
C TRP A 119 11.28 13.67 -11.81
N ARG A 120 12.05 13.24 -10.81
CA ARG A 120 13.36 12.63 -11.04
C ARG A 120 13.24 11.36 -11.91
N LYS A 121 14.25 11.14 -12.75
CA LYS A 121 14.31 10.03 -13.71
C LYS A 121 14.79 8.71 -13.11
N GLU A 122 15.40 8.78 -11.92
CA GLU A 122 15.90 7.61 -11.21
C GLU A 122 14.75 6.66 -10.88
N THR A 123 14.98 5.39 -11.16
CA THR A 123 14.11 4.30 -10.73
C THR A 123 14.34 4.08 -9.23
N HIS A 124 13.24 3.93 -8.49
CA HIS A 124 13.30 3.57 -7.08
C HIS A 124 13.57 2.08 -6.93
N ASP A 125 14.53 1.73 -6.09
CA ASP A 125 14.80 0.36 -5.65
C ASP A 125 14.23 0.16 -4.24
N PRO A 126 13.10 -0.55 -4.08
CA PRO A 126 12.44 -0.71 -2.79
C PRO A 126 13.36 -1.30 -1.72
N GLN A 127 13.45 -0.61 -0.58
CA GLN A 127 14.18 -1.08 0.60
C GLN A 127 13.17 -1.54 1.65
N TYR A 128 13.38 -2.75 2.19
CA TYR A 128 12.52 -3.34 3.19
C TYR A 128 13.31 -3.59 4.48
N ASP A 129 12.86 -3.04 5.60
CA ASP A 129 13.43 -3.32 6.92
C ASP A 129 12.40 -4.01 7.81
N THR A 130 12.39 -5.35 7.75
CA THR A 130 11.50 -6.21 8.53
C THR A 130 12.20 -6.83 9.74
N ARG A 131 13.40 -6.34 10.12
CA ARG A 131 14.17 -6.91 11.25
C ARG A 131 13.47 -6.74 12.60
N GLY A 132 12.56 -5.78 12.71
CA GLY A 132 11.73 -5.55 13.88
C GLY A 132 10.47 -6.41 13.96
N ASP A 133 10.13 -7.16 12.89
CA ASP A 133 8.96 -8.02 12.87
C ASP A 133 9.16 -9.21 13.82
N LEU A 134 8.15 -9.54 14.62
CA LEU A 134 8.20 -10.73 15.46
C LEU A 134 8.08 -11.99 14.59
N GLY A 135 8.57 -13.13 15.10
CA GLY A 135 8.58 -14.39 14.34
C GLY A 135 7.18 -14.87 13.90
N GLY A 136 6.13 -14.49 14.64
CA GLY A 136 4.73 -14.79 14.30
C GLY A 136 4.09 -13.75 13.36
N ASP A 137 4.76 -12.64 13.09
CA ASP A 137 4.25 -11.63 12.17
C ASP A 137 4.47 -12.12 10.74
N LEU A 138 3.39 -12.62 10.14
CA LEU A 138 3.30 -12.95 8.72
C LEU A 138 3.15 -11.65 7.92
N THR A 139 4.21 -10.86 7.88
CA THR A 139 4.19 -9.57 7.20
C THR A 139 4.08 -9.80 5.69
N LEU A 140 3.21 -9.03 5.05
CA LEU A 140 2.87 -9.22 3.63
C LEU A 140 4.13 -9.24 2.74
N LEU A 141 5.15 -8.45 3.08
CA LEU A 141 6.44 -8.43 2.39
C LEU A 141 7.19 -9.77 2.37
N LYS A 142 6.90 -10.71 3.30
CA LYS A 142 7.44 -12.07 3.28
C LYS A 142 6.71 -12.99 2.29
N LEU A 143 5.48 -12.61 1.90
CA LEU A 143 4.62 -13.40 1.02
C LEU A 143 4.60 -12.88 -0.43
N LEU A 144 4.98 -11.62 -0.64
CA LEU A 144 5.02 -11.01 -1.97
C LEU A 144 6.33 -11.32 -2.67
N VAL A 145 6.23 -11.59 -3.97
CA VAL A 145 7.37 -11.57 -4.88
C VAL A 145 7.53 -10.15 -5.43
N PRO A 146 8.66 -9.45 -5.17
CA PRO A 146 8.82 -8.07 -5.59
C PRO A 146 8.66 -7.90 -7.11
N GLY A 147 7.78 -6.99 -7.51
CA GLY A 147 7.53 -6.66 -8.92
C GLY A 147 6.54 -7.57 -9.64
N GLU A 148 6.06 -8.64 -8.99
CA GLU A 148 5.05 -9.53 -9.55
C GLU A 148 3.63 -9.13 -9.10
N SER A 149 2.65 -9.50 -9.91
CA SER A 149 1.23 -9.34 -9.61
C SER A 149 0.58 -10.69 -9.37
N TRP A 150 -0.61 -10.69 -8.75
CA TRP A 150 -1.41 -11.91 -8.63
C TRP A 150 -1.66 -12.57 -9.98
N GLU A 151 -1.44 -13.88 -10.03
CA GLU A 151 -1.73 -14.72 -11.18
C GLU A 151 -2.98 -15.56 -10.94
N LEU A 152 -3.75 -15.79 -12.00
CA LEU A 152 -4.94 -16.62 -11.93
C LEU A 152 -4.53 -18.09 -11.79
N VAL A 153 -4.76 -18.68 -10.62
CA VAL A 153 -4.43 -20.09 -10.34
C VAL A 153 -5.55 -21.04 -10.80
N ALA A 154 -6.82 -20.66 -10.59
CA ALA A 154 -7.96 -21.47 -11.01
C ALA A 154 -9.18 -20.60 -11.34
N ASP A 155 -9.94 -20.99 -12.35
CA ASP A 155 -11.17 -20.32 -12.77
C ASP A 155 -12.32 -21.31 -13.03
N GLY A 156 -13.49 -20.78 -13.38
CA GLY A 156 -14.67 -21.58 -13.71
C GLY A 156 -15.29 -22.37 -12.54
N LEU A 157 -14.78 -22.16 -11.33
CA LEU A 157 -15.24 -22.76 -10.09
C LEU A 157 -16.62 -22.23 -9.71
N GLY A 158 -17.44 -23.07 -9.05
CA GLY A 158 -18.68 -22.59 -8.44
C GLY A 158 -18.39 -21.83 -7.15
N PHE A 159 -17.72 -22.51 -6.22
CA PHE A 159 -17.17 -21.98 -4.98
C PHE A 159 -15.94 -22.81 -4.65
N ALA A 160 -14.87 -22.15 -4.20
CA ALA A 160 -13.67 -22.82 -3.70
C ALA A 160 -13.76 -22.86 -2.17
N ASP A 161 -13.94 -24.06 -1.60
CA ASP A 161 -13.96 -24.27 -0.15
C ASP A 161 -12.67 -24.94 0.34
N ALA A 162 -12.43 -24.88 1.65
CA ALA A 162 -11.34 -25.59 2.33
C ALA A 162 -9.95 -25.36 1.71
N LEU A 163 -9.64 -24.11 1.31
CA LEU A 163 -8.32 -23.77 0.79
C LEU A 163 -7.22 -24.10 1.81
N CYS A 164 -6.25 -24.89 1.40
CA CYS A 164 -5.05 -25.14 2.17
C CYS A 164 -3.83 -25.35 1.28
N THR A 165 -2.64 -25.33 1.87
CA THR A 165 -1.37 -25.54 1.17
C THR A 165 -0.54 -26.61 1.87
N ASP A 166 0.30 -27.32 1.12
CA ASP A 166 1.33 -28.19 1.71
C ASP A 166 2.68 -27.46 1.82
N ALA A 167 3.71 -28.16 2.34
CA ALA A 167 5.04 -27.62 2.52
C ALA A 167 5.79 -27.35 1.20
N ASP A 168 5.35 -27.97 0.10
CA ASP A 168 5.90 -27.75 -1.24
C ASP A 168 5.20 -26.58 -1.94
N GLY A 169 4.22 -25.95 -1.28
CA GLY A 169 3.48 -24.80 -1.78
C GLY A 169 2.29 -25.15 -2.67
N ASN A 170 1.96 -26.43 -2.86
CA ASN A 170 0.81 -26.81 -3.66
C ASN A 170 -0.48 -26.32 -3.01
N LEU A 171 -1.43 -25.85 -3.81
CA LEU A 171 -2.72 -25.37 -3.34
C LEU A 171 -3.77 -26.48 -3.48
N TYR A 172 -4.57 -26.66 -2.44
CA TYR A 172 -5.67 -27.61 -2.40
C TYR A 172 -6.98 -26.87 -2.13
N PHE A 173 -8.06 -27.26 -2.78
CA PHE A 173 -9.40 -26.71 -2.54
C PHE A 173 -10.49 -27.68 -3.00
N CYS A 174 -11.71 -27.50 -2.48
CA CYS A 174 -12.91 -28.17 -2.93
C CYS A 174 -13.61 -27.32 -4.01
N ASP A 175 -13.80 -27.87 -5.22
CA ASP A 175 -14.61 -27.25 -6.27
C ASP A 175 -16.06 -27.68 -6.11
N MET A 176 -16.88 -26.81 -5.52
CA MET A 176 -18.29 -27.12 -5.23
C MET A 176 -19.18 -27.24 -6.47
N LYS A 177 -18.68 -26.93 -7.67
CA LYS A 177 -19.41 -27.16 -8.93
C LYS A 177 -19.20 -28.57 -9.45
N ALA A 178 -17.96 -29.05 -9.41
CA ALA A 178 -17.60 -30.39 -9.84
C ALA A 178 -17.77 -31.44 -8.72
N LEU A 179 -17.86 -30.98 -7.46
CA LEU A 179 -17.79 -31.79 -6.25
C LEU A 179 -16.44 -32.53 -6.10
N ASP A 180 -15.38 -31.92 -6.63
CA ASP A 180 -14.02 -32.48 -6.63
C ASP A 180 -13.14 -31.81 -5.58
N VAL A 181 -12.27 -32.59 -4.95
CA VAL A 181 -11.09 -32.04 -4.25
C VAL A 181 -9.96 -31.94 -5.26
N VAL A 182 -9.44 -30.74 -5.43
CA VAL A 182 -8.48 -30.37 -6.46
C VAL A 182 -7.15 -30.01 -5.81
N ARG A 183 -6.05 -30.47 -6.40
CA ARG A 183 -4.68 -29.97 -6.16
C ARG A 183 -4.21 -29.17 -7.37
N MET A 184 -3.69 -27.98 -7.12
CA MET A 184 -2.92 -27.17 -8.06
C MET A 184 -1.44 -27.28 -7.69
N SER A 185 -0.63 -27.75 -8.65
CA SER A 185 0.81 -27.86 -8.49
C SER A 185 1.47 -26.48 -8.46
N ALA A 186 2.31 -26.21 -7.45
CA ALA A 186 3.07 -24.96 -7.38
C ALA A 186 4.18 -24.86 -8.44
N THR A 187 4.67 -26.01 -8.93
CA THR A 187 5.81 -26.07 -9.86
C THR A 187 5.41 -25.72 -11.29
N ASP A 188 4.22 -26.15 -11.73
CA ASP A 188 3.79 -26.06 -13.12
C ASP A 188 2.34 -25.61 -13.31
N GLY A 189 1.63 -25.30 -12.21
CA GLY A 189 0.22 -24.88 -12.26
C GLY A 189 -0.74 -25.99 -12.68
N SER A 190 -0.30 -27.24 -12.76
CA SER A 190 -1.16 -28.33 -13.23
C SER A 190 -2.29 -28.64 -12.24
N ARG A 191 -3.51 -28.80 -12.76
CA ARG A 191 -4.70 -29.20 -12.01
C ARG A 191 -4.79 -30.71 -11.94
N THR A 192 -4.94 -31.27 -10.73
CA THR A 192 -5.19 -32.70 -10.51
C THR A 192 -6.39 -32.87 -9.59
N VAL A 193 -7.36 -33.69 -9.99
CA VAL A 193 -8.45 -34.12 -9.10
C VAL A 193 -7.90 -35.22 -8.20
N ILE A 194 -7.88 -34.98 -6.90
CA ILE A 194 -7.38 -35.93 -5.90
C ILE A 194 -8.50 -36.72 -5.21
N ALA A 195 -9.74 -36.20 -5.23
CA ALA A 195 -10.94 -36.92 -4.84
C ALA A 195 -12.18 -36.38 -5.58
N LYS A 196 -13.20 -37.22 -5.79
CA LYS A 196 -14.44 -36.87 -6.52
C LYS A 196 -15.67 -36.61 -5.63
N GLU A 197 -15.46 -36.60 -4.32
CA GLU A 197 -16.51 -36.38 -3.33
C GLU A 197 -16.02 -35.32 -2.34
N SER A 198 -16.18 -34.05 -2.70
CA SER A 198 -15.98 -32.94 -1.78
C SER A 198 -17.26 -32.73 -0.97
N VAL A 199 -17.34 -33.41 0.18
CA VAL A 199 -18.42 -33.37 1.20
C VAL A 199 -19.73 -34.05 0.79
#